data_AF-A0A8J3R7I5-F1
#
_entry.id   AF-A0A8J3R7I5-F1
#
_cell.length_a   1.000
_cell.length_b   1.000
_cell.length_c   1.000
_cell.angle_alpha   90.00
_cell.angle_beta   90.00
_cell.angle_gamma   90.00
#
_symmetry.space_group_name_H-M   'P 1'
#
loop_
_entity.id
_entity.type
_entity.pdbx_description
1 polymer ?
#
loop_
_entity_poly.entity_id
_entity_poly.type
_entity_poly.pdbx_seq_one_letter_code
_entity_poly.pdbx_strand_id
1 'polypeptide(L)'
;MLEPAERQQLRRIEQTVTSDDPRFAAGMARGEPWPPREYRRRQDLGLAVGLIAAPLVAAVGTMWSIRMAALGAILPVLAVLVLLLRAPSDR
;
A
#
# COMPACT_ATOMS: atom_id res chain seq x y z
N MET A 1 1.64 -38.29 -29.40
CA MET A 1 2.24 -37.30 -30.32
C MET A 1 1.17 -36.26 -30.62
N LEU A 2 1.54 -34.98 -30.67
CA LEU A 2 0.58 -33.93 -31.04
C LEU A 2 0.28 -34.00 -32.54
N GLU A 3 -1.01 -33.94 -32.87
CA GLU A 3 -1.53 -33.86 -34.23
C GLU A 3 -1.10 -32.55 -34.90
N PRO A 4 -1.01 -32.48 -36.24
CA PRO A 4 -0.60 -31.27 -36.96
C PRO A 4 -1.46 -30.04 -36.62
N ALA A 5 -2.77 -30.24 -36.45
CA ALA A 5 -3.70 -29.18 -36.07
C ALA A 5 -3.42 -28.64 -34.66
N GLU A 6 -3.12 -29.51 -33.71
CA GLU A 6 -2.76 -29.14 -32.34
C GLU A 6 -1.45 -28.34 -32.30
N ARG A 7 -0.45 -28.76 -33.10
CA ARG A 7 0.80 -28.01 -33.24
C ARG A 7 0.58 -26.61 -33.84
N GLN A 8 -0.36 -26.48 -34.77
CA GLN A 8 -0.67 -25.18 -35.37
C GLN A 8 -1.44 -24.28 -34.39
N GLN A 9 -2.33 -24.87 -33.58
CA GLN A 9 -3.00 -24.16 -32.50
C GLN A 9 -2.03 -23.68 -31.43
N LEU A 10 -1.08 -24.52 -31.02
CA LEU A 10 -0.03 -24.15 -30.06
C LEU A 10 0.81 -22.98 -30.56
N ARG A 11 1.25 -23.01 -31.83
CA ARG A 11 2.01 -21.89 -32.42
C ARG A 11 1.21 -20.58 -32.43
N ARG A 12 -0.10 -20.64 -32.68
CA ARG A 12 -0.95 -19.44 -32.60
C ARG A 12 -1.00 -18.88 -31.17
N ILE A 13 -1.18 -19.74 -30.18
CA ILE A 13 -1.18 -19.33 -28.77
C ILE A 13 0.15 -18.70 -28.39
N GLU A 14 1.29 -19.33 -28.75
CA GLU A 14 2.63 -18.80 -28.50
C GLU A 14 2.83 -17.42 -29.13
N GLN A 15 2.39 -17.24 -30.38
CA GLN A 15 2.47 -15.94 -31.06
C GLN A 15 1.63 -14.88 -30.36
N THR A 16 0.39 -15.20 -29.99
CA THR A 16 -0.49 -14.27 -29.26
C THR A 16 0.11 -13.89 -27.92
N VAL A 17 0.56 -14.86 -27.12
CA VAL A 17 1.16 -14.61 -25.81
C VAL A 17 2.45 -13.79 -25.91
N THR A 18 3.29 -14.08 -26.91
CA THR A 18 4.54 -13.34 -27.13
C THR A 18 4.28 -11.88 -27.52
N SER A 19 3.23 -11.62 -28.31
CA SER A 19 2.83 -10.26 -28.69
C SER A 19 2.21 -9.49 -27.51
N ASP A 20 1.39 -10.14 -26.69
CA ASP A 20 0.65 -9.49 -25.60
C ASP A 20 1.53 -9.23 -24.35
N ASP A 21 2.41 -10.19 -24.02
CA ASP A 21 3.30 -10.12 -22.87
C ASP A 21 4.68 -10.74 -23.18
N PRO A 22 5.59 -9.98 -23.81
CA PRO A 22 6.93 -10.45 -24.18
C PRO A 22 7.76 -10.91 -22.97
N ARG A 23 7.54 -10.30 -21.80
CA ARG A 23 8.27 -10.65 -20.57
C ARG A 23 7.81 -11.98 -20.01
N PHE A 24 6.49 -12.23 -20.01
CA PHE A 24 5.93 -13.52 -19.63
C PHE A 24 6.43 -14.64 -20.57
N ALA A 25 6.37 -14.41 -21.88
CA ALA A 25 6.86 -15.37 -22.87
C ALA A 25 8.35 -15.68 -22.71
N ALA A 26 9.19 -14.64 -22.53
CA ALA A 26 10.63 -14.82 -22.29
C ALA A 26 10.93 -15.58 -20.99
N GLY A 27 10.15 -15.33 -19.94
CA GLY A 27 10.24 -16.07 -18.67
C GLY A 27 9.91 -17.55 -18.83
N MET A 28 8.77 -17.86 -19.46
CA MET A 28 8.41 -19.25 -19.76
C MET A 28 9.49 -19.96 -20.58
N ALA A 29 10.04 -19.30 -21.60
CA ALA A 29 11.10 -19.88 -22.43
C ALA A 29 12.39 -20.22 -21.66
N ARG A 30 12.66 -19.51 -20.56
CA ARG A 30 13.82 -19.74 -19.67
C ARG A 30 13.55 -20.73 -18.54
N GLY A 31 12.32 -21.24 -18.43
CA GLY A 31 11.89 -22.06 -17.29
C GLY A 31 11.60 -21.27 -16.01
N GLU A 32 11.65 -19.94 -16.07
CA GLU A 32 11.37 -19.02 -14.98
C GLU A 32 10.15 -18.15 -15.35
N PRO A 33 8.92 -18.69 -15.27
CA PRO A 33 7.73 -17.96 -15.67
C PRO A 33 7.57 -16.69 -14.84
N TRP A 34 7.52 -15.54 -15.52
CA TRP A 34 7.20 -14.27 -14.89
C TRP A 34 5.69 -14.20 -14.60
N PRO A 35 5.22 -13.36 -13.66
CA PRO A 35 3.80 -13.14 -13.46
C PRO A 35 3.17 -12.52 -14.72
N PRO A 36 1.95 -12.94 -15.15
CA PRO A 36 1.27 -12.32 -16.29
C PRO A 36 1.02 -10.82 -16.10
N ARG A 37 0.95 -10.08 -17.21
CA ARG A 37 0.75 -8.62 -17.25
C ARG A 37 -0.36 -8.10 -16.34
N GLU A 38 -1.51 -8.78 -16.28
CA GLU A 38 -2.65 -8.36 -15.44
C GLU A 38 -2.28 -8.33 -13.95
N TYR A 39 -1.50 -9.31 -13.47
CA TYR A 39 -1.05 -9.35 -12.08
C TYR A 39 -0.05 -8.24 -11.78
N ARG A 40 0.90 -8.00 -12.70
CA ARG A 40 1.86 -6.91 -12.57
C ARG A 40 1.16 -5.54 -12.54
N ARG A 41 0.19 -5.34 -13.44
CA ARG A 41 -0.61 -4.10 -13.50
C ARG A 41 -1.39 -3.86 -12.21
N ARG A 42 -1.95 -4.90 -11.59
CA ARG A 42 -2.63 -4.78 -10.29
C ARG A 42 -1.68 -4.44 -9.16
N GLN A 43 -0.48 -5.04 -9.15
CA GLN A 43 0.56 -4.69 -8.18
C GLN A 43 1.00 -3.23 -8.35
N ASP A 44 1.27 -2.80 -9.57
CA ASP A 44 1.67 -1.43 -9.88
C ASP A 44 0.58 -0.43 -9.46
N LEU A 45 -0.69 -0.77 -9.69
CA LEU A 45 -1.82 0.06 -9.29
C LEU A 45 -2.01 0.10 -7.77
N GLY A 46 -1.82 -1.04 -7.08
CA GLY A 46 -1.81 -1.10 -5.63
C GLY A 46 -0.68 -0.26 -5.01
N LEU A 47 0.52 -0.30 -5.60
CA LEU A 47 1.65 0.54 -5.19
C LEU A 47 1.36 2.02 -5.42
N ALA A 48 0.79 2.39 -6.58
CA ALA A 48 0.42 3.77 -6.88
C ALA A 48 -0.64 4.30 -5.89
N VAL A 49 -1.68 3.50 -5.59
CA VAL A 49 -2.68 3.85 -4.59
C VAL A 49 -2.05 3.97 -3.20
N GLY A 50 -1.18 3.03 -2.83
CA GLY A 50 -0.48 3.05 -1.56
C GLY A 50 0.39 4.30 -1.39
N LEU A 51 1.13 4.71 -2.41
CA LEU A 51 1.96 5.92 -2.40
C LEU A 51 1.14 7.21 -2.22
N ILE A 52 -0.10 7.24 -2.70
CA ILE A 52 -1.00 8.40 -2.52
C ILE A 52 -1.71 8.35 -1.16
N ALA A 53 -2.19 7.16 -0.76
CA ALA A 53 -2.98 7.00 0.46
C ALA A 53 -2.12 7.09 1.74
N ALA A 54 -0.90 6.57 1.71
CA ALA A 54 0.00 6.56 2.86
C ALA A 54 0.26 7.95 3.47
N PRO A 55 0.64 9.00 2.70
CA PRO A 55 0.86 10.33 3.27
C PRO A 55 -0.42 10.96 3.82
N LEU A 56 -1.58 10.69 3.22
CA LEU A 56 -2.87 11.19 3.70
C LEU A 56 -3.23 10.58 5.06
N VAL A 57 -3.08 9.26 5.20
CA VAL A 57 -3.31 8.56 6.46
C VAL A 57 -2.32 9.03 7.52
N ALA A 58 -1.05 9.20 7.16
CA ALA A 58 -0.02 9.72 8.07
C ALA A 58 -0.33 11.16 8.53
N ALA A 59 -0.80 12.03 7.64
CA ALA A 59 -1.16 13.41 7.98
C ALA A 59 -2.35 13.47 8.96
N VAL A 60 -3.39 12.67 8.73
CA VAL A 60 -4.55 12.60 9.64
C VAL A 60 -4.13 12.01 11.00
N GLY A 61 -3.33 10.95 10.98
CA GLY A 61 -2.80 10.31 12.19
C GLY A 61 -1.97 11.27 13.04
N THR A 62 -1.00 11.95 12.43
CA THR A 62 -0.14 12.92 13.13
C THR A 62 -0.94 14.10 13.69
N MET A 63 -1.93 14.62 12.96
CA MET A 63 -2.81 15.68 13.47
C MET A 63 -3.57 15.24 14.72
N TRP A 64 -4.10 14.01 14.74
CA TRP A 64 -4.79 13.46 15.92
C TRP A 64 -3.83 13.24 17.09
N SER A 65 -2.64 12.68 16.84
CA SER A 65 -1.61 12.47 17.86
C SER A 65 -1.17 13.78 18.50
N ILE A 66 -0.97 14.85 17.72
CA ILE A 66 -0.61 16.18 18.24
C ILE A 66 -1.72 16.72 19.14
N ARG A 67 -2.99 16.61 18.74
CA ARG A 67 -4.12 17.05 19.56
C ARG A 67 -4.19 16.32 20.90
N MET A 68 -4.00 15.01 20.89
CA MET A 68 -4.03 14.20 22.10
C MET A 68 -2.85 14.49 23.02
N ALA A 69 -1.65 14.69 22.46
CA ALA A 69 -0.48 15.11 23.22
C ALA A 69 -0.69 16.47 23.88
N ALA A 70 -1.27 17.44 23.16
CA ALA A 70 -1.57 18.76 23.70
C ALA A 70 -2.59 18.71 24.86
N LEU A 71 -3.67 17.94 24.71
CA LEU A 71 -4.66 17.75 25.78
C LEU A 71 -4.05 17.08 27.02
N GLY A 72 -3.22 16.05 26.81
CA GLY A 72 -2.50 15.37 27.87
C GLY A 72 -1.51 16.27 28.62
N ALA A 73 -0.94 17.29 27.96
CA ALA A 73 -0.06 18.26 28.60
C ALA A 73 -0.83 19.40 29.31
N ILE A 74 -1.93 19.89 28.73
CA ILE A 74 -2.67 21.05 29.25
C ILE A 74 -3.50 20.68 30.51
N LEU A 75 -4.17 19.52 30.51
CA LEU A 75 -5.02 19.09 31.62
C LEU A 75 -4.30 19.00 32.98
N PRO A 76 -3.11 18.38 33.11
CA PRO A 76 -2.43 18.31 34.40
C PRO A 76 -1.95 19.69 34.88
N VAL A 77 -1.51 20.56 33.96
CA VAL A 77 -1.11 21.94 34.32
C VAL A 77 -2.30 22.72 34.87
N LEU A 78 -3.46 22.63 34.21
CA LEU A 78 -4.69 23.25 34.71
C LEU A 78 -5.14 22.65 36.04
N ALA A 79 -5.04 21.33 36.21
CA ALA A 79 -5.40 20.67 37.47
C ALA A 79 -4.54 21.16 38.64
N VAL A 80 -3.22 21.29 38.43
CA VAL A 80 -2.30 21.84 39.44
C VAL A 80 -2.63 23.31 39.72
N LEU A 81 -2.86 24.13 38.69
CA LEU A 81 -3.23 25.54 38.86
C LEU A 81 -4.53 25.68 39.67
N VAL A 82 -5.56 24.90 39.35
CA VAL A 82 -6.83 24.89 40.09
C VAL A 82 -6.61 24.45 41.54
N LEU A 83 -5.77 23.45 41.77
CA LEU A 83 -5.46 22.98 43.13
C LEU A 83 -4.72 24.04 43.95
N LEU A 84 -3.78 24.77 43.33
CA LEU A 84 -3.07 25.89 43.95
C LEU A 84 -4.00 27.09 44.23
N LEU A 85 -4.93 27.40 43.33
CA LEU A 85 -5.92 28.46 43.52
C LEU A 85 -7.01 28.08 44.54
N ARG A 86 -7.27 26.78 44.72
CA ARG A 86 -8.24 26.26 45.68
C ARG A 86 -7.64 26.01 47.06
N ALA A 87 -6.30 26.03 47.20
CA ALA A 87 -5.66 26.01 48.50
C ALA A 87 -6.19 27.22 49.30
N PRO A 88 -6.92 26.99 50.41
CA PRO A 88 -7.44 28.09 51.20
C PRO A 88 -6.27 28.95 51.64
N SER A 89 -6.40 30.26 51.45
CA SER A 89 -5.52 31.25 52.05
C SER A 89 -5.75 31.23 53.56
N ASP A 90 -5.32 30.17 54.24
CA ASP A 90 -5.15 30.15 55.68
C ASP A 90 -3.95 31.06 55.99
N ARG A 91 -4.28 32.36 56.12
CA ARG A 91 -3.49 33.36 56.82
C ARG A 91 -4.36 33.93 57.93
#